data_AF-E3KEV0-F1
#
_entry.id   AF-E3KEV0-F1
#
_cell.length_a   1.000
_cell.length_b   1.000
_cell.length_c   1.000
_cell.angle_alpha   90.00
_cell.angle_beta   90.00
_cell.angle_gamma   90.00
#
_symmetry.space_group_name_H-M   'P 1'
#
loop_
_entity.id
_entity.type
_entity.pdbx_description
1 polymer ?
#
loop_
_entity_poly.entity_id
_entity_poly.type
_entity_poly.pdbx_seq_one_letter_code
_entity_poly.pdbx_strand_id
1 'polypeptide(L)'
;MAAITLRLIGAIHLFRLLNALLCRTYFQPDEYYQSLEIAHRLVFGYVYQSWEWRPLPDGSTGGIRSPLHPFLFVPLYWLLRILRLDHTRLLIILPKVLQAGIATVTDLATYPLASVLLTPSSAAAALACSLTSLFNAYAGIRTFSNSLETALTASALAYWPWNPAEISSSWANLSFSILLIALSVIIRPSSILFWSLLGYTLLQKFNGSFSSIMHSQAGEYVSQAITCKLTEHRIPEDDRIQIPDQTS
;
A
#
# COMPACT_ATOMS: atom_id res chain seq x y z
N MET A 1 9.49 -10.67 -13.06
CA MET A 1 10.03 -9.53 -12.29
C MET A 1 11.54 -9.64 -12.29
N ALA A 2 12.28 -8.63 -12.76
CA ALA A 2 13.71 -8.62 -12.50
C ALA A 2 13.89 -8.60 -10.98
N ALA A 3 14.61 -9.58 -10.43
CA ALA A 3 14.79 -9.69 -9.00
C ALA A 3 15.56 -8.45 -8.52
N ILE A 4 14.92 -7.61 -7.71
CA ILE A 4 15.62 -6.55 -6.97
C ILE A 4 16.62 -7.28 -6.07
N THR A 5 17.90 -7.20 -6.41
CA THR A 5 18.94 -7.90 -5.66
C THR A 5 19.20 -7.19 -4.34
N LEU A 6 19.63 -7.95 -3.32
CA LEU A 6 20.05 -7.38 -2.03
C LEU A 6 21.13 -6.29 -2.20
N ARG A 7 22.00 -6.45 -3.21
CA ARG A 7 23.01 -5.45 -3.57
C ARG A 7 22.39 -4.13 -4.01
N LEU A 8 21.34 -4.18 -4.83
CA LEU A 8 20.63 -2.98 -5.27
C LEU A 8 19.90 -2.30 -4.11
N ILE A 9 19.24 -3.07 -3.24
CA ILE A 9 18.60 -2.54 -2.02
C ILE A 9 19.63 -1.83 -1.15
N GLY A 10 20.77 -2.47 -0.89
CA GLY A 10 21.86 -1.89 -0.11
C GLY A 10 22.42 -0.61 -0.75
N ALA A 11 22.58 -0.59 -2.08
CA ALA A 11 23.06 0.59 -2.80
C ALA A 11 22.08 1.78 -2.72
N ILE A 12 20.78 1.53 -2.92
CA ILE A 12 19.74 2.56 -2.80
C ILE A 12 19.68 3.09 -1.37
N HIS A 13 19.71 2.19 -0.39
CA HIS A 13 19.69 2.57 1.02
C HIS A 13 20.91 3.42 1.39
N LEU A 14 22.11 3.00 0.99
CA LEU A 14 23.33 3.77 1.21
C LEU A 14 23.26 5.16 0.55
N PHE A 15 22.74 5.24 -0.67
CA PHE A 15 22.52 6.51 -1.35
C PHE A 15 21.60 7.46 -0.57
N ARG A 16 20.43 6.97 -0.13
CA ARG A 16 19.48 7.77 0.66
C ARG A 16 20.00 8.09 2.06
N LEU A 17 20.77 7.20 2.66
CA LEU A 17 21.42 7.42 3.94
C LEU A 17 22.45 8.54 3.84
N LEU A 18 23.35 8.49 2.85
CA LEU A 18 24.32 9.56 2.60
C LEU A 18 23.61 10.89 2.35
N ASN A 19 22.55 10.89 1.54
CA ASN A 19 21.74 12.07 1.29
C ASN A 19 21.16 12.67 2.60
N ALA A 20 20.56 11.84 3.46
CA ALA A 20 19.99 12.27 4.74
C ALA A 20 21.05 12.81 5.72
N LEU A 21 22.22 12.16 5.79
CA LEU A 21 23.31 12.56 6.69
C LEU A 21 24.01 13.84 6.22
N LEU A 22 24.15 14.03 4.91
CA LEU A 22 24.74 15.23 4.32
C LEU A 22 23.80 16.44 4.42
N CYS A 23 22.49 16.23 4.48
CA CYS A 23 21.53 17.30 4.66
C CYS A 23 21.67 17.96 6.05
N ARG A 24 22.06 19.23 6.06
CA ARG A 24 22.21 20.05 7.27
C ARG A 24 21.20 21.20 7.37
N THR A 25 20.31 21.31 6.39
CA THR A 25 19.38 22.44 6.28
C THR A 25 18.02 22.10 6.86
N TYR A 26 17.33 23.14 7.31
CA TYR A 26 15.94 23.10 7.75
C TYR A 26 15.04 23.70 6.67
N PHE A 27 13.85 23.14 6.45
CA PHE A 27 12.87 23.67 5.50
C PHE A 27 11.60 24.12 6.22
N GLN A 28 10.94 23.22 6.94
CA GLN A 28 9.65 23.50 7.56
C GLN A 28 9.59 23.07 9.03
N PRO A 29 8.79 23.79 9.86
CA PRO A 29 8.68 23.48 11.30
C PRO A 29 8.11 22.10 11.55
N ASP A 30 7.31 21.60 10.62
CA ASP A 30 6.69 20.27 10.67
C ASP A 30 7.73 19.14 10.73
N GLU A 31 8.97 19.35 10.24
CA GLU A 31 10.06 18.37 10.37
C GLU A 31 10.39 18.05 11.82
N TYR A 32 10.17 18.99 12.74
CA TYR A 32 10.52 18.85 14.16
C TYR A 32 9.26 18.83 15.01
N TYR A 33 8.43 19.86 14.91
CA TYR A 33 7.27 20.08 15.80
C TYR A 33 6.09 19.14 15.55
N GLN A 34 6.04 18.43 14.42
CA GLN A 34 5.01 17.42 14.13
C GLN A 34 5.53 15.98 14.16
N SER A 35 6.81 15.77 14.50
CA SER A 35 7.41 14.44 14.54
C SER A 35 8.40 14.31 15.68
N LEU A 36 9.61 14.86 15.52
CA LEU A 36 10.74 14.63 16.42
C LEU A 36 10.53 15.19 17.82
N GLU A 37 10.07 16.44 17.93
CA GLU A 37 9.85 17.12 19.22
C GLU A 37 8.74 16.44 20.03
N ILE A 38 7.71 15.92 19.36
CA ILE A 38 6.62 15.19 19.99
C ILE A 38 7.11 13.83 20.49
N ALA A 39 7.83 13.09 19.64
CA ALA A 39 8.43 11.83 20.04
C ALA A 39 9.44 11.99 21.18
N HIS A 40 10.25 13.05 21.14
CA HIS A 40 11.19 13.41 22.19
C HIS A 40 10.45 13.72 23.49
N ARG A 41 9.39 14.55 23.45
CA ARG A 41 8.56 14.86 24.63
C ARG A 41 7.91 13.62 25.23
N LEU A 42 7.43 12.68 24.41
CA LEU A 42 6.85 11.42 24.90
C LEU A 42 7.86 10.57 25.68
N VAL A 43 9.15 10.63 25.32
CA VAL A 43 10.20 9.84 25.98
C VAL A 43 10.84 10.57 27.16
N PHE A 44 11.13 11.87 27.03
CA PHE A 44 11.91 12.64 28.00
C PHE A 44 11.06 13.57 28.88
N GLY A 45 9.80 13.83 28.50
CA GLY A 45 8.83 14.59 29.31
C GLY A 45 8.94 16.11 29.18
N TYR A 46 9.89 16.64 28.42
CA TYR A 46 10.06 18.08 28.17
C TYR A 46 10.10 18.37 26.67
N VAL A 47 9.90 19.65 26.31
CA VAL A 47 9.89 20.28 24.96
C VAL A 47 8.61 21.07 24.72
N TYR A 48 8.68 22.13 23.89
CA TYR A 48 7.50 22.86 23.42
C TYR A 48 6.59 21.97 22.55
N GLN A 49 5.35 21.79 22.97
CA GLN A 49 4.31 21.13 22.19
C GLN A 49 3.49 22.18 21.46
N SER A 50 3.31 22.07 20.14
CA SER A 50 2.49 23.02 19.37
C SER A 50 0.99 22.87 19.70
N TRP A 51 0.21 23.89 19.35
CA TRP A 51 -1.24 23.94 19.60
C TRP A 51 -2.00 22.74 19.00
N GLU A 52 -1.51 22.17 17.89
CA GLU A 52 -2.12 21.03 17.20
C GLU A 52 -2.24 19.76 18.07
N TRP A 53 -1.40 19.67 19.11
CA TRP A 53 -1.34 18.54 20.02
C TRP A 53 -1.93 18.86 21.40
N ARG A 54 -2.21 20.13 21.72
CA ARG A 54 -2.67 20.54 23.05
C ARG A 54 -4.19 20.44 23.13
N PRO A 55 -4.76 19.94 24.24
CA PRO A 55 -6.19 20.07 24.51
C PRO A 55 -6.65 21.52 24.32
N LEU A 56 -7.79 21.72 23.67
CA LEU A 56 -8.33 23.06 23.53
C LEU A 56 -8.88 23.55 24.89
N PRO A 57 -8.95 24.87 25.12
CA PRO A 57 -9.44 25.44 26.37
C PRO A 57 -10.89 25.06 26.73
N ASP A 58 -11.67 24.61 25.75
CA ASP A 58 -13.06 24.15 25.90
C ASP A 58 -13.18 22.69 26.35
N GLY A 59 -12.05 22.02 26.63
CA GLY A 59 -12.03 20.62 27.03
C GLY A 59 -12.17 19.64 25.87
N SER A 60 -12.27 20.12 24.62
CA SER A 60 -12.21 19.25 23.46
C SER A 60 -10.81 18.65 23.30
N THR A 61 -10.76 17.37 22.90
CA THR A 61 -9.51 16.63 22.70
C THR A 61 -8.69 17.29 21.59
N GLY A 62 -7.63 17.98 21.99
CA GLY A 62 -6.56 18.38 21.10
C GLY A 62 -5.87 17.16 20.49
N GLY A 63 -5.26 17.34 19.32
CA GLY A 63 -4.70 16.24 18.54
C GLY A 63 -5.38 16.09 17.19
N ILE A 64 -5.41 17.16 16.39
CA ILE A 64 -5.90 17.10 15.00
C ILE A 64 -5.00 16.18 14.15
N ARG A 65 -3.76 15.96 14.60
CA ARG A 65 -2.76 15.13 13.93
C ARG A 65 -2.72 13.73 14.52
N SER A 66 -2.55 12.75 13.62
CA SER A 66 -2.33 11.36 14.02
C SER A 66 -1.02 11.22 14.80
N PRO A 67 -1.04 10.58 15.99
CA PRO A 67 0.16 10.39 16.78
C PRO A 67 1.07 9.27 16.24
N LEU A 68 0.59 8.47 15.26
CA LEU A 68 1.36 7.34 14.73
C LEU A 68 2.68 7.75 14.09
N HIS A 69 2.74 8.88 13.39
CA HIS A 69 3.97 9.32 12.75
C HIS A 69 5.08 9.66 13.77
N PRO A 70 4.84 10.48 14.81
CA PRO A 70 5.79 10.64 15.91
C PRO A 70 6.17 9.32 16.61
N PHE A 71 5.22 8.40 16.80
CA PHE A 71 5.48 7.13 17.49
C PHE A 71 6.57 6.27 16.82
N LEU A 72 6.82 6.44 15.52
CA LEU A 72 7.93 5.76 14.83
C LEU A 72 9.31 6.15 15.37
N PHE A 73 9.46 7.36 15.91
CA PHE A 73 10.72 7.86 16.44
C PHE A 73 10.89 7.58 17.95
N VAL A 74 9.80 7.26 18.66
CA VAL A 74 9.81 7.00 20.11
C VAL A 74 10.75 5.85 20.49
N PRO A 75 10.75 4.67 19.81
CA PRO A 75 11.68 3.59 20.14
C PRO A 75 13.16 4.00 20.03
N LEU A 76 13.50 4.88 19.07
CA LEU A 76 14.87 5.37 18.89
C LEU A 76 15.32 6.20 20.10
N TYR A 77 14.47 7.12 20.54
CA TYR A 77 14.74 7.95 21.71
C TYR A 77 14.70 7.16 23.02
N TRP A 78 13.78 6.21 23.14
CA TRP A 78 13.69 5.33 24.31
C TRP A 78 14.96 4.48 24.47
N LEU A 79 15.48 3.93 23.36
CA LEU A 79 16.76 3.21 23.35
C LEU A 79 17.92 4.11 23.78
N LEU A 80 18.01 5.33 23.24
CA LEU A 80 19.03 6.30 23.65
C LEU A 80 18.95 6.66 25.14
N ARG A 81 17.73 6.80 25.67
CA ARG A 81 17.49 7.07 27.09
C ARG A 81 18.00 5.93 27.97
N ILE A 82 17.71 4.67 27.63
CA ILE A 82 18.17 3.51 28.40
C ILE A 82 19.69 3.38 28.37
N LEU A 83 20.29 3.60 27.20
CA LEU A 83 21.75 3.57 27.02
C LEU A 83 22.46 4.82 27.56
N ARG A 84 21.71 5.84 28.01
CA ARG A 84 22.21 7.16 28.44
C ARG A 84 23.08 7.85 27.40
N LEU A 85 22.69 7.73 26.13
CA LEU A 85 23.34 8.35 24.97
C LEU A 85 22.58 9.59 24.45
N ASP A 86 21.63 10.08 25.24
CA ASP A 86 20.78 11.25 25.00
C ASP A 86 21.57 12.57 24.89
N HIS A 87 22.78 12.65 25.42
CA HIS A 87 23.65 13.83 25.28
C HIS A 87 24.46 13.86 23.97
N THR A 88 24.35 12.82 23.13
CA THR A 88 25.18 12.67 21.92
C THR A 88 24.48 13.16 20.66
N ARG A 89 25.23 13.29 19.55
CA ARG A 89 24.66 13.58 18.22
C ARG A 89 23.71 12.49 17.70
N LEU A 90 23.59 11.36 18.38
CA LEU A 90 22.68 10.28 17.99
C LEU A 90 21.21 10.70 18.03
N LEU A 91 20.83 11.67 18.88
CA LEU A 91 19.48 12.26 18.88
C LEU A 91 19.09 12.85 17.51
N ILE A 92 20.08 13.35 16.76
CA ILE A 92 19.89 13.96 15.44
C ILE A 92 20.09 12.92 14.33
N ILE A 93 21.06 12.01 14.50
CA ILE A 93 21.43 11.04 13.47
C ILE A 93 20.38 9.93 13.34
N LEU A 94 19.87 9.37 14.44
CA LEU A 94 18.95 8.23 14.38
C LEU A 94 17.66 8.53 13.62
N PRO A 95 16.96 9.66 13.84
CA PRO A 95 15.79 9.99 13.03
C PRO A 95 16.09 10.10 11.53
N LYS A 96 17.27 10.63 11.17
CA LYS A 96 17.70 10.72 9.76
C LYS A 96 17.93 9.33 9.14
N VAL A 97 18.48 8.40 9.91
CA VAL A 97 18.66 7.00 9.48
C VAL A 97 17.31 6.34 9.23
N LEU A 98 16.35 6.49 10.14
CA LEU A 98 14.99 5.98 9.97
C LEU A 98 14.34 6.58 8.72
N GLN A 99 14.46 7.90 8.54
CA GLN A 99 13.88 8.60 7.41
C GLN A 99 14.51 8.20 6.07
N ALA A 100 15.82 7.94 6.05
CA ALA A 100 16.49 7.38 4.88
C ALA A 100 15.94 5.98 4.52
N GLY A 101 15.58 5.19 5.53
CA GLY A 101 14.85 3.92 5.36
C GLY A 101 13.50 4.12 4.67
N ILE A 102 12.69 5.08 5.13
CA ILE A 102 11.40 5.42 4.51
C ILE A 102 11.59 5.86 3.05
N ALA A 103 12.56 6.73 2.77
CA ALA A 103 12.88 7.15 1.40
C ALA A 103 13.32 5.96 0.51
N THR A 104 14.06 5.01 1.08
CA THR A 104 14.45 3.76 0.39
C THR A 104 13.23 2.94 0.02
N VAL A 105 12.25 2.80 0.94
CA VAL A 105 11.00 2.08 0.66
C VAL A 105 10.24 2.74 -0.50
N THR A 106 10.17 4.06 -0.56
CA THR A 106 9.56 4.78 -1.68
C THR A 106 10.22 4.44 -3.02
N ASP A 107 11.56 4.45 -3.08
CA ASP A 107 12.29 4.10 -4.31
C ASP A 107 12.06 2.63 -4.70
N LEU A 108 12.13 1.72 -3.73
CA LEU A 108 11.91 0.29 -3.97
C LEU A 108 10.48 -0.01 -4.42
N ALA A 109 9.50 0.71 -3.90
CA ALA A 109 8.10 0.59 -4.31
C ALA A 109 7.84 1.18 -5.70
N THR A 110 8.62 2.19 -6.12
CA THR A 110 8.48 2.82 -7.45
C THR A 110 8.74 1.83 -8.59
N TYR A 111 9.66 0.88 -8.41
CA TYR A 111 10.01 -0.11 -9.43
C TYR A 111 8.85 -1.08 -9.78
N PRO A 112 8.27 -1.84 -8.83
CA PRO A 112 7.12 -2.69 -9.11
C PRO A 112 5.89 -1.87 -9.48
N LEU A 113 5.69 -0.69 -8.89
CA LEU A 113 4.58 0.20 -9.24
C LEU A 113 4.62 0.60 -10.72
N ALA A 114 5.78 1.03 -11.22
CA ALA A 114 5.95 1.37 -12.63
C ALA A 114 5.80 0.15 -13.55
N SER A 115 6.25 -1.02 -13.10
CA SER A 115 6.10 -2.27 -13.86
C SER A 115 4.63 -2.63 -14.09
N VAL A 116 3.78 -2.33 -13.10
CA VAL A 116 2.35 -2.66 -13.12
C VAL A 116 1.53 -1.59 -13.84
N LEU A 117 1.83 -0.31 -13.62
CA LEU A 117 1.06 0.81 -14.19
C LEU A 117 1.44 1.15 -15.64
N LEU A 118 2.70 0.95 -15.99
CA LEU A 118 3.23 1.30 -17.31
C LEU A 118 3.63 0.02 -18.03
N THR A 119 4.93 -0.30 -18.00
CA THR A 119 5.50 -1.49 -18.63
C THR A 119 6.68 -2.00 -17.81
N PRO A 120 6.98 -3.30 -17.84
CA PRO A 120 8.17 -3.84 -17.18
C PRO A 120 9.49 -3.20 -17.64
N SER A 121 9.56 -2.73 -18.89
CA SER A 121 10.74 -2.05 -19.44
C SER A 121 10.95 -0.64 -18.89
N SER A 122 9.89 0.05 -18.45
CA SER A 122 9.98 1.41 -17.91
C SER A 122 10.32 1.45 -16.42
N ALA A 123 10.25 0.32 -15.71
CA ALA A 123 10.49 0.24 -14.27
C ALA A 123 11.88 0.75 -13.84
N ALA A 124 12.92 0.39 -14.60
CA ALA A 124 14.28 0.86 -14.34
C ALA A 124 14.42 2.38 -14.56
N ALA A 125 13.78 2.92 -15.59
CA ALA A 125 13.76 4.35 -15.86
C ALA A 125 12.99 5.12 -14.77
N ALA A 126 11.84 4.60 -14.31
CA ALA A 126 11.07 5.20 -13.23
C ALA A 126 11.88 5.24 -11.91
N LEU A 127 12.58 4.15 -11.57
CA LEU A 127 13.49 4.12 -10.42
C LEU A 127 14.63 5.14 -10.58
N ALA A 128 15.25 5.22 -11.76
CA ALA A 128 16.28 6.22 -12.05
C ALA A 128 15.77 7.66 -11.89
N CYS A 129 14.54 7.94 -12.36
CA CYS A 129 13.88 9.23 -12.16
C CYS A 129 13.61 9.52 -10.67
N SER A 130 13.19 8.54 -9.88
CA SER A 130 12.99 8.73 -8.43
C SER A 130 14.30 9.03 -7.70
N LEU A 131 15.38 8.34 -8.07
CA LEU A 131 16.71 8.53 -7.47
C LEU A 131 17.32 9.88 -7.83
N THR A 132 17.13 10.33 -9.08
CA THR A 132 17.67 11.60 -9.58
C THR A 132 16.75 12.80 -9.37
N SER A 133 15.50 12.59 -8.95
CA SER A 133 14.56 13.65 -8.61
C SER A 133 15.08 14.49 -7.45
N LEU A 134 15.35 15.77 -7.73
CA LEU A 134 15.78 16.75 -6.73
C LEU A 134 14.74 16.90 -5.61
N PHE A 135 13.45 16.82 -5.96
CA PHE A 135 12.37 16.90 -4.98
C PHE A 135 12.38 15.69 -4.04
N ASN A 136 12.55 14.46 -4.55
CA ASN A 136 12.63 13.26 -3.71
C ASN A 136 13.89 13.27 -2.86
N ALA A 137 15.02 13.71 -3.43
CA ALA A 137 16.27 13.88 -2.68
C ALA A 137 16.14 14.94 -1.58
N TYR A 138 15.31 15.97 -1.78
CA TYR A 138 15.12 17.06 -0.82
C TYR A 138 14.08 16.76 0.26
N ALA A 139 12.88 16.31 -0.13
CA ALA A 139 11.74 16.11 0.77
C ALA A 139 11.71 14.72 1.40
N GLY A 140 12.13 13.68 0.66
CA GLY A 140 12.03 12.28 1.12
C GLY A 140 12.85 11.98 2.37
N ILE A 141 14.00 12.63 2.52
CA ILE A 141 14.92 12.46 3.66
C ILE A 141 14.56 13.31 4.88
N ARG A 142 13.57 14.20 4.76
CA ARG A 142 13.07 15.03 5.85
C ARG A 142 11.91 14.30 6.54
N THR A 143 11.78 14.50 7.84
CA THR A 143 10.88 13.77 8.75
C THR A 143 9.42 14.24 8.61
N PHE A 144 8.92 14.16 7.39
CA PHE A 144 7.55 14.49 7.02
C PHE A 144 6.67 13.24 6.98
N SER A 145 5.46 13.38 7.53
CA SER A 145 4.43 12.35 7.41
C SER A 145 4.02 12.10 5.96
N ASN A 146 4.14 13.10 5.09
CA ASN A 146 3.89 13.00 3.64
C ASN A 146 4.87 12.00 2.98
N SER A 147 6.13 11.99 3.40
CA SER A 147 7.14 11.08 2.84
C SER A 147 6.81 9.63 3.20
N LEU A 148 6.32 9.40 4.42
CA LEU A 148 5.84 8.09 4.85
C LEU A 148 4.53 7.68 4.16
N GLU A 149 3.56 8.60 4.03
CA GLU A 149 2.32 8.38 3.27
C GLU A 149 2.64 8.01 1.82
N THR A 150 3.62 8.67 1.19
CA THR A 150 4.07 8.37 -0.16
C THR A 150 4.66 6.96 -0.25
N ALA A 151 5.51 6.56 0.70
CA ALA A 151 6.10 5.23 0.74
C ALA A 151 5.02 4.13 0.86
N LEU A 152 4.06 4.32 1.77
CA LEU A 152 2.94 3.40 1.97
C LEU A 152 2.02 3.36 0.75
N THR A 153 1.71 4.51 0.16
CA THR A 153 0.83 4.60 -1.01
C THR A 153 1.46 3.95 -2.23
N ALA A 154 2.73 4.24 -2.52
CA ALA A 154 3.46 3.61 -3.63
C ALA A 154 3.54 2.09 -3.46
N SER A 155 3.81 1.63 -2.23
CA SER A 155 3.84 0.20 -1.91
C SER A 155 2.46 -0.43 -2.07
N ALA A 156 1.40 0.20 -1.55
CA ALA A 156 0.03 -0.29 -1.66
C ALA A 156 -0.40 -0.43 -3.13
N LEU A 157 -0.12 0.59 -3.95
CA LEU A 157 -0.44 0.59 -5.38
C LEU A 157 0.33 -0.49 -6.16
N ALA A 158 1.56 -0.82 -5.73
CA ALA A 158 2.33 -1.89 -6.35
C ALA A 158 1.71 -3.28 -6.16
N TYR A 159 0.98 -3.49 -5.04
CA TYR A 159 0.27 -4.75 -4.74
C TYR A 159 -1.25 -4.66 -5.03
N TRP A 160 -1.75 -3.51 -5.47
CA TRP A 160 -3.16 -3.30 -5.74
C TRP A 160 -3.62 -4.16 -6.94
N PRO A 161 -4.77 -4.85 -6.86
CA PRO A 161 -5.28 -5.62 -7.99
C PRO A 161 -5.89 -4.70 -9.03
N TRP A 162 -5.10 -4.32 -10.04
CA TRP A 162 -5.56 -3.46 -11.14
C TRP A 162 -6.58 -4.17 -12.04
N ASN A 163 -6.53 -5.50 -12.09
CA ASN A 163 -7.49 -6.37 -12.78
C ASN A 163 -8.27 -7.24 -11.77
N PRO A 164 -9.61 -7.21 -11.76
CA PRO A 164 -10.43 -8.01 -10.83
C PRO A 164 -10.18 -9.52 -10.92
N ALA A 165 -9.79 -10.04 -12.08
CA ALA A 165 -9.49 -11.46 -12.25
C ALA A 165 -8.32 -11.92 -11.35
N GLU A 166 -7.37 -11.02 -11.07
CA GLU A 166 -6.19 -11.29 -10.23
C GLU A 166 -6.52 -11.33 -8.73
N ILE A 167 -7.71 -10.87 -8.32
CA ILE A 167 -8.14 -10.94 -6.92
C ILE A 167 -8.26 -12.41 -6.49
N SER A 168 -8.85 -13.24 -7.35
CA SER A 168 -9.05 -14.66 -7.07
C SER A 168 -7.73 -15.42 -6.88
N SER A 169 -6.70 -15.02 -7.61
CA SER A 169 -5.38 -15.66 -7.58
C SER A 169 -4.45 -15.13 -6.49
N SER A 170 -4.68 -13.90 -5.97
CA SER A 170 -3.77 -13.28 -5.00
C SER A 170 -4.47 -12.45 -3.92
N TRP A 171 -5.29 -13.12 -3.10
CA TRP A 171 -5.87 -12.54 -1.88
C TRP A 171 -4.82 -11.95 -0.93
N ALA A 172 -3.64 -12.58 -0.84
CA ALA A 172 -2.55 -12.09 0.00
C ALA A 172 -2.06 -10.69 -0.42
N ASN A 173 -1.92 -10.43 -1.73
CA ASN A 173 -1.51 -9.12 -2.23
C ASN A 173 -2.57 -8.05 -1.95
N LEU A 174 -3.85 -8.39 -2.12
CA LEU A 174 -4.95 -7.50 -1.79
C LEU A 174 -4.98 -7.18 -0.28
N SER A 175 -4.88 -8.19 0.59
CA SER A 175 -4.83 -7.99 2.04
C SER A 175 -3.64 -7.11 2.45
N PHE A 176 -2.47 -7.35 1.87
CA PHE A 176 -1.28 -6.54 2.12
C PHE A 176 -1.46 -5.10 1.64
N SER A 177 -2.03 -4.90 0.44
CA SER A 177 -2.33 -3.57 -0.08
C SER A 177 -3.33 -2.83 0.83
N ILE A 178 -4.42 -3.46 1.25
CA ILE A 178 -5.41 -2.89 2.18
C ILE A 178 -4.77 -2.50 3.52
N LEU A 179 -3.87 -3.33 4.05
CA LEU A 179 -3.14 -3.01 5.28
C LEU A 179 -2.30 -1.73 5.12
N LEU A 180 -1.58 -1.60 4.00
CA LEU A 180 -0.78 -0.41 3.71
C LEU A 180 -1.66 0.84 3.50
N ILE A 181 -2.82 0.67 2.85
CA ILE A 181 -3.84 1.72 2.69
C ILE A 181 -4.32 2.19 4.05
N ALA A 182 -4.73 1.27 4.92
CA ALA A 182 -5.20 1.59 6.26
C ALA A 182 -4.14 2.35 7.05
N LEU A 183 -2.87 1.91 7.02
CA LEU A 183 -1.76 2.64 7.64
C LEU A 183 -1.61 4.05 7.07
N SER A 184 -1.70 4.22 5.75
CA SER A 184 -1.61 5.54 5.10
C SER A 184 -2.73 6.49 5.56
N VAL A 185 -3.96 5.98 5.70
CA VAL A 185 -5.13 6.73 6.18
C VAL A 185 -4.99 7.08 7.66
N ILE A 186 -4.47 6.18 8.50
CA ILE A 186 -4.28 6.52 9.91
C ILE A 186 -3.18 7.57 10.06
N ILE A 187 -2.10 7.49 9.30
CA ILE A 187 -1.02 8.49 9.35
C ILE A 187 -1.51 9.84 8.84
N ARG A 188 -2.23 9.85 7.71
CA ARG A 188 -2.81 11.05 7.10
C ARG A 188 -4.24 10.75 6.63
N PRO A 189 -5.26 11.15 7.41
CA PRO A 189 -6.67 10.92 7.08
C PRO A 189 -7.09 11.45 5.72
N SER A 190 -6.40 12.47 5.18
CA SER A 190 -6.64 13.02 3.85
C SER A 190 -6.49 11.99 2.72
N SER A 191 -5.67 10.94 2.89
CA SER A 191 -5.47 9.90 1.87
C SER A 191 -6.75 9.08 1.59
N ILE A 192 -7.73 9.11 2.50
CA ILE A 192 -9.01 8.40 2.30
C ILE A 192 -9.73 8.86 1.04
N LEU A 193 -9.57 10.12 0.62
CA LEU A 193 -10.17 10.65 -0.60
C LEU A 193 -9.61 9.95 -1.85
N PHE A 194 -8.29 9.78 -1.91
CA PHE A 194 -7.64 9.06 -3.01
C PHE A 194 -8.04 7.58 -3.02
N TRP A 195 -8.02 6.93 -1.86
CA TRP A 195 -8.30 5.49 -1.76
C TRP A 195 -9.78 5.14 -1.92
N SER A 196 -10.70 6.01 -1.49
CA SER A 196 -12.14 5.81 -1.71
C SER A 196 -12.48 5.82 -3.20
N LEU A 197 -11.86 6.70 -4.00
CA LEU A 197 -12.03 6.71 -5.44
C LEU A 197 -11.53 5.39 -6.07
N LEU A 198 -10.32 4.96 -5.73
CA LEU A 198 -9.74 3.71 -6.23
C LEU A 198 -10.56 2.49 -5.81
N GLY A 199 -10.95 2.42 -4.53
CA GLY A 199 -11.82 1.35 -4.00
C GLY A 199 -13.16 1.29 -4.72
N TYR A 200 -13.77 2.45 -5.00
CA TYR A 200 -15.01 2.52 -5.78
C TYR A 200 -14.83 1.96 -7.19
N THR A 201 -13.75 2.33 -7.90
CA THR A 201 -13.50 1.79 -9.25
C THR A 201 -13.31 0.27 -9.26
N LEU A 202 -12.69 -0.30 -8.21
CA LEU A 202 -12.52 -1.74 -8.08
C LEU A 202 -13.86 -2.46 -7.88
N LEU A 203 -14.73 -1.91 -7.01
CA LEU A 203 -16.07 -2.44 -6.78
C LEU A 203 -16.94 -2.41 -8.04
N GLN A 204 -16.88 -1.32 -8.82
CA GLN A 204 -17.59 -1.23 -10.10
C GLN A 204 -17.13 -2.31 -11.10
N LYS A 205 -15.81 -2.49 -11.25
CA LYS A 205 -15.24 -3.50 -12.15
C LYS A 205 -15.60 -4.92 -11.72
N PHE A 206 -15.62 -5.19 -10.41
CA PHE A 206 -16.03 -6.48 -9.87
C PHE A 206 -17.50 -6.78 -10.19
N ASN A 207 -18.42 -5.83 -9.97
CA ASN A 207 -19.84 -6.00 -10.28
C ASN A 207 -20.12 -6.17 -11.78
N GLY A 208 -19.42 -5.40 -12.63
CA GLY A 208 -19.53 -5.53 -14.09
C GLY A 208 -19.03 -6.89 -14.60
N SER A 209 -17.90 -7.36 -14.07
CA SER A 209 -17.35 -8.68 -14.40
C SER A 209 -18.28 -9.80 -13.93
N PHE A 210 -18.84 -9.70 -12.72
CA PHE A 210 -19.77 -10.68 -12.19
C PHE A 210 -21.04 -10.78 -13.06
N SER A 211 -21.60 -9.65 -13.48
CA SER A 211 -22.72 -9.61 -14.42
C SER A 211 -22.38 -10.30 -15.75
N SER A 212 -21.21 -9.99 -16.34
CA SER A 212 -20.79 -10.63 -17.60
C SER A 212 -20.55 -12.14 -17.48
N ILE A 213 -20.01 -12.62 -16.35
CA ILE A 213 -19.76 -14.04 -16.10
C ILE A 213 -21.08 -14.79 -15.91
N MET A 214 -22.03 -14.19 -15.19
CA MET A 214 -23.38 -14.75 -15.04
C MET A 214 -24.09 -14.86 -16.38
N HIS A 215 -23.97 -13.84 -17.25
CA HIS A 215 -24.54 -13.88 -18.60
C HIS A 215 -23.87 -14.95 -19.49
N SER A 216 -22.55 -15.13 -19.42
CA SER A 216 -21.85 -16.15 -20.21
C SER A 216 -22.15 -17.57 -19.74
N GLN A 217 -22.17 -17.81 -18.42
CA GLN A 217 -22.52 -19.12 -17.86
C GLN A 217 -23.99 -19.46 -18.11
N ALA A 218 -24.91 -18.50 -17.95
CA ALA A 218 -26.31 -18.72 -18.31
C ALA A 218 -26.48 -19.07 -19.79
N GLY A 219 -25.68 -18.46 -20.68
CA GLY A 219 -25.64 -18.80 -22.11
C GLY A 219 -25.17 -20.24 -22.37
N GLU A 220 -24.13 -20.71 -21.69
CA GLU A 220 -23.65 -22.10 -21.79
C GLU A 220 -24.67 -23.12 -21.28
N TYR A 221 -25.33 -22.85 -20.14
CA TYR A 221 -26.37 -23.73 -19.61
C TYR A 221 -27.61 -23.78 -20.51
N VAL A 222 -28.02 -22.65 -21.09
CA VAL A 222 -29.12 -22.61 -22.06
C VAL A 222 -28.74 -23.37 -23.33
N SER A 223 -27.50 -23.23 -23.82
CA SER A 223 -27.00 -23.99 -24.97
C SER A 223 -27.01 -25.50 -24.69
N GLN A 224 -26.50 -25.94 -23.53
CA GLN A 224 -26.56 -27.34 -23.12
C GLN A 224 -28.00 -27.87 -22.98
N ALA A 225 -28.91 -27.09 -22.41
CA ALA A 225 -30.32 -27.47 -22.28
C ALA A 225 -31.02 -27.61 -23.63
N ILE A 226 -30.73 -26.72 -24.59
CA ILE A 226 -31.24 -26.81 -25.97
C ILE A 226 -30.67 -28.04 -26.67
N THR A 227 -29.36 -28.32 -26.54
CA THR A 227 -28.74 -29.51 -27.11
C THR A 227 -29.33 -30.80 -26.53
N CYS A 228 -29.62 -30.84 -25.22
CA CYS A 228 -30.24 -31.98 -24.54
C CYS A 228 -31.68 -32.23 -25.05
N LYS A 229 -32.50 -31.17 -25.20
CA LYS A 229 -33.85 -31.29 -25.76
C LYS A 229 -33.85 -31.73 -27.24
N LEU A 230 -32.89 -31.26 -28.02
CA LEU A 230 -32.75 -31.65 -29.44
C LEU A 230 -32.28 -33.11 -29.60
N THR A 231 -31.60 -33.67 -28.60
CA THR A 231 -31.20 -35.09 -28.59
C THR A 231 -32.33 -36.01 -28.13
N GLU A 232 -33.14 -35.60 -27.15
CA GLU A 232 -34.38 -36.32 -26.76
C GLU A 232 -35.37 -36.45 -27.93
N HIS A 233 -35.54 -35.40 -28.73
CA HIS A 233 -36.42 -35.43 -29.90
C HIS A 233 -35.91 -36.32 -31.05
N ARG A 234 -34.68 -36.85 -30.95
CA ARG A 234 -34.06 -37.74 -31.95
C ARG A 234 -34.05 -39.20 -31.49
N ILE A 235 -34.63 -39.54 -30.34
CA ILE A 235 -34.82 -40.94 -29.96
C ILE A 235 -36.07 -41.46 -30.70
N PRO A 236 -35.95 -42.41 -31.64
CA PRO A 236 -37.11 -42.97 -32.31
C PRO A 236 -37.88 -43.86 -31.33
N GLU A 237 -39.17 -43.56 -31.13
CA GLU A 237 -40.10 -44.58 -30.64
C GLU A 237 -40.13 -45.70 -31.67
N ASP A 238 -39.68 -46.90 -31.29
CA ASP A 238 -40.46 -48.15 -31.32
C ASP A 238 -39.54 -49.39 -31.39
N ASP A 239 -38.79 -49.65 -30.31
CA ASP A 239 -38.47 -51.02 -29.88
C ASP A 239 -39.73 -51.60 -29.21
N ARG A 240 -40.67 -52.11 -30.02
CA ARG A 240 -41.89 -52.75 -29.50
C ARG A 240 -41.60 -54.21 -29.15
N ILE A 241 -41.45 -54.46 -27.86
CA ILE A 241 -41.31 -55.78 -27.24
C ILE A 241 -42.52 -56.66 -27.63
N GLN A 242 -42.28 -57.74 -28.39
CA GLN A 242 -43.25 -58.80 -28.66
C GLN A 242 -43.40 -59.69 -27.41
N ILE A 243 -44.61 -59.75 -26.86
CA ILE A 243 -45.03 -60.75 -25.86
C ILE A 243 -45.66 -61.92 -26.63
N PRO A 244 -45.21 -63.17 -26.45
CA PRO A 244 -45.83 -64.32 -27.10
C PRO A 244 -47.08 -64.75 -26.33
N ASP A 245 -48.24 -64.71 -26.99
CA ASP A 245 -49.46 -65.32 -26.47
C ASP A 245 -49.37 -66.85 -26.60
N GLN A 246 -49.57 -67.53 -25.46
CA GLN A 246 -49.76 -68.96 -25.40
C GLN A 246 -51.24 -69.31 -25.64
N THR A 247 -51.46 -70.48 -26.24
CA THR A 247 -52.57 -71.45 -26.06
C THR A 247 -53.51 -71.76 -27.25
N SER A 248 -53.66 -73.09 -27.38
CA SER A 248 -54.57 -73.96 -28.15
C SER A 248 -54.51 -74.00 -29.67
#